data_AF-A0A354W774-F1
#
_entry.id   AF-A0A354W774-F1
#
_cell.length_a   1.000
_cell.length_b   1.000
_cell.length_c   1.000
_cell.angle_alpha   90.00
_cell.angle_beta   90.00
_cell.angle_gamma   90.00
#
_symmetry.space_group_name_H-M   'P 1'
#
loop_
_entity.id
_entity.type
_entity.pdbx_description
1 polymer ?
#
loop_
_entity_poly.entity_id
_entity_poly.type
_entity_poly.pdbx_seq_one_letter_code
_entity_poly.pdbx_strand_id
1 'polypeptide(L)'
;MENNLRLNGMKKDILIPEVKDVYVAAVLITDDTSDQQWWIHLINDSTSPLENVMIQSRGYSDLDTNSGQKTATLRKVIQVLPAKSAAKLEPIMPEVFHLFNEYWVTFFEEGTLKDRKFIFG
;
A
#
# COMPACT_ATOMS: atom_id res chain seq x y z
N MET A 1 15.36 -35.14 4.74
CA MET A 1 16.47 -34.16 4.65
C MET A 1 15.83 -32.79 4.63
N GLU A 2 15.69 -32.19 5.81
CA GLU A 2 15.12 -30.85 5.96
C GLU A 2 16.20 -29.80 5.69
N ASN A 3 15.99 -28.94 4.71
CA ASN A 3 16.91 -27.86 4.40
C ASN A 3 16.57 -26.66 5.29
N ASN A 4 17.24 -26.58 6.45
CA ASN A 4 17.22 -25.43 7.34
C ASN A 4 17.97 -24.25 6.68
N LEU A 5 17.28 -23.40 5.93
CA LEU A 5 17.83 -22.12 5.51
C LEU A 5 17.80 -21.15 6.71
N ARG A 6 18.85 -21.17 7.53
CA ARG A 6 19.07 -20.18 8.59
C ARG A 6 19.48 -18.84 7.94
N LEU A 7 18.63 -17.83 8.08
CA LEU A 7 18.90 -16.45 7.66
C LEU A 7 20.00 -15.82 8.55
N ASN A 8 21.27 -16.00 8.19
CA ASN A 8 22.45 -15.50 8.91
C ASN A 8 22.72 -13.98 8.72
N GLY A 9 21.70 -13.13 8.73
CA GLY A 9 21.88 -11.69 8.45
C GLY A 9 20.92 -10.72 9.13
N MET A 10 19.89 -11.19 9.82
CA MET A 10 18.99 -10.29 10.56
C MET A 10 19.58 -10.00 11.93
N LYS A 11 19.76 -8.70 12.27
CA LYS A 11 20.05 -8.31 13.66
C LYS A 11 18.89 -8.80 14.53
N LYS A 12 19.21 -9.56 15.58
CA LYS A 12 18.22 -10.23 16.43
C LYS A 12 17.36 -9.26 17.26
N ASP A 13 17.76 -7.99 17.33
CA ASP A 13 17.15 -6.97 18.20
C ASP A 13 16.67 -5.74 17.38
N ILE A 14 15.79 -5.94 16.39
CA ILE A 14 15.14 -4.83 15.67
C ILE A 14 13.66 -4.78 16.08
N LEU A 15 13.24 -3.64 16.63
CA LEU A 15 11.82 -3.34 16.82
C LEU A 15 11.22 -2.96 15.46
N ILE A 16 10.27 -3.76 14.97
CA ILE A 16 9.52 -3.44 13.75
C ILE A 16 8.37 -2.52 14.16
N PRO A 17 8.33 -1.25 13.70
CA PRO A 17 7.26 -0.34 14.05
C PRO A 17 5.91 -0.83 13.54
N GLU A 18 4.90 -0.78 14.40
CA GLU A 18 3.53 -1.11 14.01
C GLU A 18 2.88 0.06 13.25
N VAL A 19 2.17 -0.25 12.16
CA VAL A 19 1.36 0.70 11.40
C VAL A 19 -0.10 0.62 11.87
N LYS A 20 -0.54 1.64 12.60
CA LYS A 20 -1.93 1.84 13.06
C LYS A 20 -2.56 3.03 12.35
N ASP A 21 -3.88 3.00 12.21
CA ASP A 21 -4.70 4.12 11.69
C ASP A 21 -4.32 4.65 10.29
N VAL A 22 -3.57 3.85 9.52
CA VAL A 22 -3.25 4.11 8.11
C VAL A 22 -3.88 3.00 7.27
N TYR A 23 -4.66 3.39 6.27
CA TYR A 23 -5.45 2.49 5.45
C TYR A 23 -5.29 2.78 3.97
N VAL A 24 -5.48 1.75 3.15
CA VAL A 24 -5.70 1.92 1.71
C VAL A 24 -7.10 1.41 1.39
N ALA A 25 -7.88 2.21 0.67
CA ALA A 25 -9.28 1.91 0.36
C ALA A 25 -9.61 2.15 -1.11
N ALA A 26 -10.38 1.25 -1.72
CA ALA A 26 -11.03 1.48 -3.00
C ALA A 26 -12.37 2.19 -2.76
N VAL A 27 -12.55 3.36 -3.36
CA VAL A 27 -13.75 4.20 -3.21
C VAL A 27 -14.38 4.40 -4.57
N LEU A 28 -15.66 4.05 -4.70
CA LEU A 28 -16.44 4.33 -5.91
C LEU A 28 -16.85 5.81 -5.90
N ILE A 29 -16.39 6.55 -6.90
CA ILE A 29 -16.69 7.97 -7.07
C ILE A 29 -17.54 8.12 -8.33
N THR A 30 -18.62 8.89 -8.22
CA THR A 30 -19.41 9.32 -9.38
C THR A 30 -18.91 10.71 -9.78
N ASP A 31 -18.55 10.90 -11.04
CA ASP A 31 -18.16 12.21 -11.56
C ASP A 31 -19.37 13.03 -12.03
N ASP A 32 -19.09 14.24 -12.54
CA ASP A 32 -20.12 15.16 -13.00
C ASP A 32 -20.89 14.65 -14.23
N THR A 33 -20.36 13.64 -14.95
CA THR A 33 -21.04 13.00 -16.09
C THR A 33 -21.89 11.81 -15.69
N SER A 34 -22.02 11.54 -14.38
CA SER A 34 -22.69 10.36 -13.81
C SER A 34 -21.96 9.04 -14.09
N ASP A 35 -20.70 9.09 -14.53
CA ASP A 35 -19.88 7.91 -14.71
C ASP A 35 -19.26 7.52 -13.36
N GLN A 36 -19.22 6.21 -13.11
CA GLN A 36 -18.69 5.67 -11.86
C GLN A 36 -17.28 5.12 -12.09
N GLN A 37 -16.35 5.57 -11.25
CA GLN A 37 -14.97 5.12 -11.29
C GLN A 37 -14.45 4.77 -9.90
N TRP A 38 -13.80 3.61 -9.79
CA TRP A 38 -13.10 3.22 -8.57
C TRP A 38 -11.77 3.94 -8.46
N TRP A 39 -11.51 4.50 -7.28
CA TRP A 39 -10.29 5.21 -6.95
C TRP A 39 -9.70 4.69 -5.66
N ILE A 40 -8.41 4.37 -5.71
CA ILE A 40 -7.65 4.02 -4.52
C ILE A 40 -7.26 5.27 -3.76
N HIS A 41 -7.46 5.25 -2.45
CA HIS A 41 -7.07 6.31 -1.53
C HIS A 41 -6.13 5.75 -0.46
N LEU A 42 -5.11 6.52 -0.12
CA LEU A 42 -4.37 6.37 1.14
C LEU A 42 -5.04 7.25 2.18
N ILE A 43 -5.46 6.68 3.29
CA ILE A 43 -6.15 7.36 4.38
C ILE A 43 -5.22 7.39 5.58
N ASN A 44 -4.98 8.58 6.10
CA ASN A 44 -4.34 8.81 7.37
C ASN A 44 -5.40 9.20 8.41
N ASP A 45 -5.83 8.23 9.22
CA ASP A 45 -6.69 8.45 10.37
C ASP A 45 -5.90 8.61 11.68
N SER A 46 -4.57 8.70 11.63
CA SER A 46 -3.78 9.01 12.82
C SER A 46 -3.89 10.49 13.20
N THR A 47 -3.39 10.82 14.39
CA THR A 47 -3.33 12.20 14.90
C THR A 47 -2.08 12.96 14.45
N SER A 48 -1.17 12.29 13.74
CA SER A 48 0.09 12.84 13.22
C SER A 48 0.11 12.85 11.69
N PRO A 49 0.84 13.77 11.05
CA PRO A 49 1.04 13.70 9.60
C PRO A 49 1.93 12.52 9.23
N LEU A 50 1.72 11.95 8.05
CA LEU A 50 2.68 11.05 7.41
C LEU A 50 3.59 11.87 6.50
N GLU A 51 4.90 11.72 6.65
CA GLU A 51 5.90 12.46 5.89
C GLU A 51 6.65 11.56 4.92
N ASN A 52 7.07 12.12 3.78
CA ASN A 52 7.82 11.44 2.73
C ASN A 52 7.22 10.08 2.36
N VAL A 53 5.90 10.06 2.15
CA VAL A 53 5.17 8.84 1.82
C VAL A 53 5.55 8.38 0.42
N MET A 54 6.04 7.15 0.30
CA MET A 54 6.32 6.46 -0.93
C MET A 54 5.35 5.30 -1.08
N ILE A 55 4.69 5.22 -2.23
CA ILE A 55 3.76 4.15 -2.56
C ILE A 55 4.26 3.44 -3.80
N GLN A 56 4.40 2.12 -3.71
CA GLN A 56 4.57 1.25 -4.87
C GLN A 56 3.32 0.38 -5.00
N SER A 57 2.65 0.41 -6.15
CA SER A 57 1.49 -0.45 -6.44
C SER A 57 1.76 -1.42 -7.58
N ARG A 58 1.19 -2.62 -7.49
CA ARG A 58 1.24 -3.67 -8.52
C ARG A 58 0.16 -4.72 -8.28
N GLY A 59 -0.29 -5.37 -9.34
CA GLY A 59 -1.20 -6.51 -9.30
C GLY A 59 -0.50 -7.81 -9.71
N TYR A 60 -0.88 -8.93 -9.11
CA TYR A 60 -0.42 -10.28 -9.47
C TYR A 60 -1.48 -11.36 -9.21
N SER A 61 -1.45 -12.47 -9.95
CA SER A 61 -2.47 -13.53 -9.83
C SER A 61 -2.17 -14.56 -8.74
N ASP A 62 -0.92 -14.71 -8.32
CA ASP A 62 -0.48 -15.70 -7.32
C ASP A 62 0.12 -14.98 -6.11
N LEU A 63 -0.53 -15.12 -4.94
CA LEU A 63 -0.15 -14.43 -3.71
C LEU A 63 1.13 -14.99 -3.06
N ASP A 64 1.34 -16.30 -3.14
CA ASP A 64 2.48 -16.96 -2.50
C ASP A 64 3.79 -16.64 -3.22
N THR A 65 3.75 -16.61 -4.55
CA THR A 65 4.93 -16.41 -5.40
C THR A 65 5.04 -14.99 -5.94
N ASN A 66 4.01 -14.15 -5.80
CA ASN A 66 3.89 -12.84 -6.45
C ASN A 66 4.11 -12.94 -7.97
N SER A 67 3.57 -13.99 -8.60
CA SER A 67 3.84 -14.35 -10.00
C SER A 67 2.56 -14.52 -10.84
N GLY A 68 2.71 -15.05 -12.06
CA GLY A 68 1.62 -15.18 -13.03
C GLY A 68 1.32 -13.89 -13.79
N GLN A 69 0.04 -13.58 -13.99
CA GLN A 69 -0.41 -12.34 -14.62
C GLN A 69 -0.02 -11.17 -13.73
N LYS A 70 0.55 -10.11 -14.31
CA LYS A 70 1.03 -8.92 -13.58
C LYS A 70 0.54 -7.64 -14.23
N THR A 71 0.27 -6.64 -13.41
CA THR A 71 0.13 -5.26 -13.88
C THR A 71 1.48 -4.54 -13.86
N ALA A 72 1.55 -3.36 -14.49
CA ALA A 72 2.70 -2.48 -14.35
C ALA A 72 2.90 -2.06 -12.89
N THR A 73 4.15 -1.90 -12.47
CA THR A 73 4.46 -1.32 -11.15
C THR A 73 4.42 0.20 -11.23
N LEU A 74 3.52 0.81 -10.46
CA LEU A 74 3.40 2.27 -10.36
C LEU A 74 4.07 2.76 -9.07
N ARG A 75 4.54 4.02 -9.10
CA ARG A 75 5.22 4.65 -7.97
C ARG A 75 4.68 6.06 -7.78
N LYS A 76 4.28 6.39 -6.56
CA LYS A 76 3.80 7.71 -6.16
C LYS A 76 4.54 8.18 -4.92
N VAL A 77 4.82 9.48 -4.87
CA VAL A 77 5.39 10.14 -3.70
C VAL A 77 4.44 11.23 -3.23
N ILE A 78 4.22 11.31 -1.93
CA ILE A 78 3.48 12.39 -1.27
C ILE A 78 4.39 12.96 -0.19
N GLN A 79 4.71 14.25 -0.30
CA GLN A 79 5.65 14.88 0.62
C GLN A 79 5.12 14.87 2.06
N VAL A 80 3.85 15.23 2.24
CA VAL A 80 3.14 15.20 3.53
C VAL A 80 1.68 14.80 3.27
N LEU A 81 1.18 13.81 4.02
CA LEU A 81 -0.24 13.51 4.15
C LEU A 81 -0.68 13.93 5.56
N PRO A 82 -1.47 15.02 5.71
CA PRO A 82 -1.88 15.52 7.02
C PRO A 82 -2.61 14.48 7.88
N ALA A 83 -2.62 14.70 9.20
CA ALA A 83 -3.49 13.95 10.13
C ALA A 83 -4.96 14.06 9.70
N LYS A 84 -5.75 13.01 9.93
CA LYS A 84 -7.18 12.96 9.63
C LYS A 84 -7.52 13.37 8.19
N SER A 85 -6.74 12.88 7.22
CA SER A 85 -6.90 13.22 5.81
C SER A 85 -6.71 12.02 4.89
N ALA A 86 -7.02 12.18 3.60
CA ALA A 86 -6.84 11.14 2.61
C ALA A 86 -6.25 11.72 1.32
N ALA A 87 -5.39 10.94 0.66
CA ALA A 87 -4.88 11.23 -0.66
C ALA A 87 -5.44 10.24 -1.67
N LYS A 88 -6.07 10.78 -2.72
CA LYS A 88 -6.42 10.03 -3.92
C LYS A 88 -5.14 9.59 -4.63
N LEU A 89 -4.96 8.28 -4.83
CA LEU A 89 -3.75 7.69 -5.41
C LEU A 89 -3.89 7.54 -6.93
N GLU A 90 -4.71 6.60 -7.36
CA GLU A 90 -4.88 6.19 -8.76
C GLU A 90 -6.26 5.56 -8.98
N PRO A 91 -6.81 5.63 -10.21
CA PRO A 91 -7.99 4.87 -10.55
C PRO A 91 -7.63 3.38 -10.65
N ILE A 92 -8.57 2.51 -10.31
CA ILE A 92 -8.44 1.07 -10.49
C ILE A 92 -9.58 0.57 -11.37
N MET A 93 -9.24 -0.26 -12.36
CA MET A 93 -10.22 -0.76 -13.32
C MET A 93 -10.77 -2.11 -12.83
N PRO A 94 -12.10 -2.36 -12.92
CA PRO A 94 -12.70 -3.61 -12.44
C PRO A 94 -12.06 -4.89 -13.00
N GLU A 95 -11.49 -4.82 -14.19
CA GLU A 95 -10.81 -5.93 -14.87
C GLU A 95 -9.59 -6.44 -14.10
N VAL A 96 -9.02 -5.67 -13.17
CA VAL A 96 -7.90 -6.12 -12.31
C VAL A 96 -8.35 -6.57 -10.92
N PHE A 97 -9.65 -6.58 -10.62
CA PHE A 97 -10.16 -7.00 -9.30
C PHE A 97 -9.99 -8.49 -9.02
N HIS A 98 -9.79 -9.30 -10.07
CA HIS A 98 -9.50 -10.73 -9.92
C HIS A 98 -8.02 -11.00 -9.56
N LEU A 99 -7.18 -9.95 -9.52
CA LEU A 99 -5.78 -10.03 -9.11
C LEU A 99 -5.63 -9.62 -7.64
N PHE A 100 -4.57 -10.10 -7.02
CA PHE A 100 -4.07 -9.51 -5.78
C PHE A 100 -3.39 -8.17 -6.09
N ASN A 101 -4.01 -7.09 -5.66
CA ASN A 101 -3.52 -5.72 -5.79
C ASN A 101 -2.77 -5.33 -4.51
N GLU A 102 -1.45 -5.17 -4.63
CA GLU A 102 -0.55 -4.80 -3.56
C GLU A 102 -0.24 -3.30 -3.61
N TYR A 103 -0.40 -2.62 -2.48
CA TYR A 103 0.04 -1.25 -2.22
C TYR A 103 1.05 -1.28 -1.08
N TRP A 104 2.33 -1.17 -1.41
CA TRP A 104 3.40 -1.05 -0.43
C TRP A 104 3.61 0.42 -0.12
N VAL A 105 3.24 0.82 1.09
CA VAL A 105 3.32 2.20 1.57
C VAL A 105 4.44 2.28 2.59
N THR A 106 5.38 3.19 2.36
CA THR A 106 6.48 3.53 3.26
C THR A 106 6.38 5.00 3.61
N PHE A 107 6.52 5.36 4.88
CA PHE A 107 6.36 6.74 5.33
C PHE A 107 7.09 6.97 6.65
N PHE A 108 7.33 8.23 7.00
CA PHE A 108 7.73 8.63 8.33
C PHE A 108 6.51 9.09 9.12
N GLU A 109 6.39 8.62 10.37
CA GLU A 109 5.44 9.14 11.34
C GLU A 109 6.21 9.42 12.63
N GLU A 110 6.15 10.68 13.09
CA GLU A 110 6.89 11.15 14.28
C GLU A 110 8.40 10.80 14.22
N GLY A 111 9.01 10.94 13.04
CA GLY A 111 10.43 10.64 12.81
C GLY A 111 10.79 9.16 12.71
N THR A 112 9.81 8.25 12.85
CA THR A 112 10.01 6.81 12.69
C THR A 112 9.61 6.36 11.29
N LEU A 113 10.53 5.72 10.57
CA LEU A 113 10.22 5.08 9.29
C LEU A 113 9.36 3.84 9.53
N LYS A 114 8.21 3.79 8.88
CA LYS A 114 7.28 2.66 8.90
C LYS A 114 6.98 2.21 7.48
N ASP A 115 6.67 0.94 7.30
CA ASP A 115 6.16 0.43 6.05
C ASP A 115 5.10 -0.65 6.26
N ARG A 116 4.15 -0.72 5.32
CA ARG A 116 3.10 -1.74 5.31
C ARG A 116 2.68 -2.06 3.88
N LYS A 117 2.46 -3.35 3.62
CA LYS A 117 1.78 -3.82 2.40
C LYS A 117 0.30 -3.99 2.68
N PHE A 118 -0.52 -3.36 1.86
CA PHE A 118 -1.96 -3.56 1.81
C PHE A 118 -2.26 -4.39 0.55
N ILE A 119 -2.85 -5.56 0.71
CA ILE A 119 -3.12 -6.47 -0.41
C ILE A 119 -4.63 -6.76 -0.43
N PHE A 120 -5.24 -6.60 -1.60
CA PHE A 120 -6.65 -6.87 -1.85
C PHE A 120 -6.78 -7.86 -3.01
N GLY A 121 -7.61 -8.89 -2.91
CA GLY A 121 -7.86 -9.86 -3.98
C GLY A 121 -8.76 -10.99 -3.51
#